data_AF-A0A6J7IV25-F1
#
_entry.id   AF-A0A6J7IV25-F1
#
_cell.length_a   1.000
_cell.length_b   1.000
_cell.length_c   1.000
_cell.angle_alpha   90.00
_cell.angle_beta   90.00
_cell.angle_gamma   90.00
#
_symmetry.space_group_name_H-M   'P 1'
#
loop_
_entity.id
_entity.type
_entity.pdbx_description
1 polymer ?
#
loop_
_entity_poly.entity_id
_entity_poly.type
_entity_poly.pdbx_seq_one_letter_code
_entity_poly.pdbx_strand_id
1 'polypeptide(L)'
;MPHPTTIDLGAEVRDRRTALDLSVRALAQAAGVSAGYITAIENGRSPSTGRAPEVSLRVLDGLATALGCSIDDLTGSRDHAAAAHVLLYCVDAAGPLFATVDREFGADVDHWIYIADPRYAEVAPNGRATICSWPLGSFPYATELLDPKDILIALERSVAKVAKTLTGKRVGLAIMDCSAVMRYVQNAADEVDFEREWHSGVHRIWHQHLQSEPAVDVCGYRHADVEALGLTIDQLGTALTLISNHDRAVVVETDAAVVSGRAAIRRILAEARPAGVSAAAWREITRAAADSLAVA
;
A
#
# COMPACT_ATOMS: atom_id res chain seq x y z
N MET A 1 -10.68 21.35 -7.25
CA MET A 1 -10.67 20.67 -8.57
C MET A 1 -11.03 19.21 -8.32
N PRO A 2 -11.82 18.54 -9.17
CA PRO A 2 -12.32 17.21 -8.84
C PRO A 2 -11.20 16.17 -8.97
N HIS A 3 -11.09 15.32 -7.95
CA HIS A 3 -10.17 14.19 -7.84
C HIS A 3 -10.45 13.10 -8.88
N PRO A 4 -9.41 12.34 -9.30
CA PRO A 4 -9.62 10.92 -9.55
C PRO A 4 -8.51 10.08 -8.92
N THR A 5 -8.76 9.55 -7.72
CA THR A 5 -8.18 8.29 -7.23
C THR A 5 -9.22 7.15 -7.28
N THR A 6 -10.24 7.30 -8.13
CA THR A 6 -11.14 6.21 -8.52
C THR A 6 -10.39 5.29 -9.46
N ILE A 7 -10.29 4.00 -9.10
CA ILE A 7 -9.89 2.94 -10.02
C ILE A 7 -10.69 3.12 -11.31
N ASP A 8 -10.01 3.16 -12.46
CA ASP A 8 -10.68 3.13 -13.75
C ASP A 8 -11.28 1.72 -13.91
N LEU A 9 -12.58 1.62 -13.62
CA LEU A 9 -13.37 0.40 -13.74
C LEU A 9 -13.14 -0.31 -15.08
N GLY A 10 -12.96 0.45 -16.17
CA GLY A 10 -12.72 -0.11 -17.49
C GLY A 10 -11.37 -0.81 -17.60
N ALA A 11 -10.32 -0.20 -17.07
CA ALA A 11 -8.99 -0.80 -17.01
C ALA A 11 -8.98 -2.06 -16.14
N GLU A 12 -9.61 -2.00 -14.96
CA GLU A 12 -9.67 -3.12 -14.01
C GLU A 12 -10.41 -4.33 -14.60
N VAL A 13 -11.56 -4.10 -15.24
CA VAL A 13 -12.32 -5.16 -15.92
C VAL A 13 -11.49 -5.79 -17.05
N ARG A 14 -10.79 -4.99 -17.85
CA ARG A 14 -9.94 -5.49 -18.94
C ARG A 14 -8.80 -6.37 -18.42
N ASP A 15 -8.14 -5.90 -17.37
CA ASP A 15 -6.97 -6.56 -16.79
C ASP A 15 -7.36 -7.92 -16.20
N ARG A 16 -8.43 -7.97 -15.39
CA ARG A 16 -8.93 -9.23 -14.83
C ARG A 16 -9.44 -10.20 -15.90
N ARG A 17 -10.19 -9.70 -16.89
CA ARG A 17 -10.67 -10.52 -17.99
C ARG A 17 -9.50 -11.18 -18.72
N THR A 18 -8.44 -10.43 -18.98
CA THR A 18 -7.26 -10.92 -19.70
C THR A 18 -6.45 -11.88 -18.84
N ALA A 19 -6.37 -11.66 -17.52
CA ALA A 19 -5.72 -12.59 -16.58
C ALA A 19 -6.43 -13.95 -16.51
N LEU A 20 -7.74 -13.99 -16.71
CA LEU A 20 -8.55 -15.21 -16.75
C LEU A 20 -8.64 -15.84 -18.15
N ASP A 21 -7.88 -15.35 -19.12
CA ASP A 21 -7.96 -15.75 -20.54
C ASP A 21 -9.39 -15.71 -21.12
N LEU A 22 -10.23 -14.81 -20.59
CA LEU A 22 -11.61 -14.66 -21.03
C LEU A 22 -11.68 -13.76 -22.26
N SER A 23 -12.37 -14.24 -23.30
CA SER A 23 -12.79 -13.36 -24.39
C SER A 23 -13.84 -12.36 -23.90
N VAL A 24 -13.95 -11.20 -24.56
CA VAL A 24 -15.02 -10.21 -24.30
C VAL A 24 -16.41 -10.85 -24.36
N ARG A 25 -16.61 -11.81 -25.29
CA ARG A 25 -17.88 -12.55 -25.41
C ARG A 25 -18.12 -13.49 -24.23
N ALA A 26 -17.07 -14.17 -23.76
CA ALA A 26 -17.16 -15.08 -22.61
C ALA A 26 -17.50 -14.31 -21.32
N LEU A 27 -16.84 -13.18 -21.08
CA LEU A 27 -17.18 -12.31 -19.94
C LEU A 27 -18.60 -11.77 -20.06
N ALA A 28 -19.01 -11.29 -21.23
CA ALA A 28 -20.36 -10.76 -21.45
C ALA A 28 -21.43 -11.81 -21.14
N GLN A 29 -21.24 -13.05 -21.60
CA GLN A 29 -22.14 -14.16 -21.33
C GLN A 29 -22.21 -14.48 -19.83
N ALA A 30 -21.05 -14.54 -19.15
CA ALA A 30 -20.98 -14.83 -17.72
C ALA A 30 -21.63 -13.72 -16.86
N ALA A 31 -21.42 -12.45 -17.24
CA ALA A 31 -21.97 -11.29 -16.55
C ALA A 31 -23.42 -10.94 -16.95
N GLY A 32 -24.02 -11.68 -17.89
CA GLY A 32 -25.40 -11.45 -18.34
C GLY A 32 -25.61 -10.14 -19.09
N VAL A 33 -24.60 -9.65 -19.82
CA VAL A 33 -24.64 -8.40 -20.59
C VAL A 33 -24.19 -8.61 -22.05
N SER A 34 -24.23 -7.56 -22.88
CA SER A 34 -23.76 -7.65 -24.27
C SER A 34 -22.23 -7.45 -24.38
N ALA A 35 -21.60 -8.10 -25.37
CA ALA A 35 -20.16 -7.94 -25.64
C ALA A 35 -19.78 -6.48 -26.00
N GLY A 36 -20.68 -5.76 -26.68
CA GLY A 36 -20.50 -4.33 -26.95
C GLY A 36 -20.51 -3.49 -25.68
N TYR A 37 -21.30 -3.89 -24.67
CA TYR A 37 -21.35 -3.22 -23.38
C TYR A 37 -20.07 -3.42 -22.57
N ILE A 38 -19.52 -4.65 -22.56
CA ILE A 38 -18.19 -4.91 -21.97
C ILE A 38 -17.12 -4.05 -22.64
N THR A 39 -17.11 -3.98 -23.98
CA THR A 39 -16.16 -3.15 -24.73
C THR A 39 -16.30 -1.66 -24.37
N ALA A 40 -17.54 -1.18 -24.19
CA ALA A 40 -17.80 0.20 -23.79
C ALA A 40 -17.33 0.49 -22.37
N ILE A 41 -17.49 -0.47 -21.45
CA ILE A 41 -16.98 -0.39 -20.07
C ILE A 41 -15.44 -0.34 -20.11
N GLU A 42 -14.78 -1.28 -20.76
CA GLU A 42 -13.32 -1.36 -20.81
C GLU A 42 -12.67 -0.09 -21.40
N ASN A 43 -13.31 0.52 -22.39
CA ASN A 43 -12.81 1.72 -23.05
C ASN A 43 -13.27 3.03 -22.38
N GLY A 44 -14.07 2.94 -21.31
CA GLY A 44 -14.66 4.10 -20.64
C GLY A 44 -15.56 4.96 -21.55
N ARG A 45 -16.01 4.42 -22.69
CA ARG A 45 -16.80 5.15 -23.71
C ARG A 45 -17.73 4.23 -24.47
N SER A 46 -19.00 4.62 -24.54
CA SER A 46 -19.99 4.01 -25.42
C SER A 46 -19.79 4.48 -26.88
N PRO A 47 -19.75 3.57 -27.87
CA PRO A 47 -19.67 3.94 -29.28
C PRO A 47 -20.84 4.80 -29.77
N SER A 48 -22.02 4.69 -29.13
CA SER A 48 -23.23 5.40 -29.56
C SER A 48 -23.37 6.80 -28.96
N THR A 49 -22.81 7.06 -27.79
CA THR A 49 -23.00 8.33 -27.06
C THR A 49 -21.70 9.06 -26.76
N GLY A 50 -20.54 8.43 -26.96
CA GLY A 50 -19.22 8.98 -26.64
C GLY A 50 -18.94 9.18 -25.15
N ARG A 51 -19.90 8.87 -24.28
CA ARG A 51 -19.82 9.01 -22.82
C ARG A 51 -19.51 7.66 -22.17
N ALA A 52 -18.94 7.70 -20.96
CA ALA A 52 -18.78 6.50 -20.15
C ALA A 52 -20.15 5.85 -19.88
N PRO A 53 -20.27 4.51 -20.00
CA PRO A 53 -21.51 3.83 -19.66
C PRO A 53 -21.79 3.93 -18.16
N GLU A 54 -23.04 4.23 -17.79
CA GLU A 54 -23.50 4.13 -16.40
C GLU A 54 -23.72 2.65 -16.04
N VAL A 55 -22.81 2.08 -15.24
CA VAL A 55 -22.88 0.68 -14.85
C VAL A 55 -23.76 0.53 -13.61
N SER A 56 -24.85 -0.24 -13.71
CA SER A 56 -25.72 -0.50 -12.57
C SER A 56 -25.07 -1.49 -11.57
N LEU A 57 -25.49 -1.44 -10.30
CA LEU A 57 -25.03 -2.39 -9.27
C LEU A 57 -25.25 -3.85 -9.68
N ARG A 58 -26.34 -4.17 -10.37
CA ARG A 58 -26.60 -5.51 -10.91
C ARG A 58 -25.56 -5.95 -11.94
N VAL A 59 -25.10 -5.03 -12.79
CA VAL A 59 -24.04 -5.34 -13.76
C VAL A 59 -22.70 -5.47 -13.05
N LEU A 60 -22.40 -4.62 -12.07
CA LEU A 60 -21.19 -4.72 -11.25
C LEU A 60 -21.13 -6.08 -10.53
N ASP A 61 -22.23 -6.53 -9.94
CA ASP A 61 -22.35 -7.85 -9.31
C ASP A 61 -22.12 -9.01 -10.29
N GLY A 62 -22.71 -8.93 -11.48
CA GLY A 62 -22.50 -9.91 -12.54
C GLY A 62 -21.06 -9.95 -13.05
N LEU A 63 -20.41 -8.79 -13.17
CA LEU A 63 -18.99 -8.67 -13.52
C LEU A 63 -18.10 -9.23 -12.40
N ALA A 64 -18.37 -8.86 -11.15
CA ALA A 64 -17.63 -9.31 -9.97
C ALA A 64 -17.66 -10.84 -9.87
N THR A 65 -18.85 -11.42 -9.99
CA THR A 65 -19.07 -12.88 -10.01
C THR A 65 -18.32 -13.54 -11.16
N ALA A 66 -18.45 -13.01 -12.39
CA ALA A 66 -17.79 -13.59 -13.57
C ALA A 66 -16.26 -13.49 -13.52
N LEU A 67 -15.72 -12.48 -12.82
CA LEU A 67 -14.30 -12.25 -12.65
C LEU A 67 -13.75 -12.83 -11.33
N GLY A 68 -14.60 -13.50 -10.53
CA GLY A 68 -14.20 -14.13 -9.27
C GLY A 68 -13.69 -13.13 -8.23
N CYS A 69 -14.35 -11.98 -8.08
CA CYS A 69 -13.94 -10.91 -7.16
C CYS A 69 -15.12 -10.18 -6.52
N SER A 70 -14.84 -9.22 -5.63
CA SER A 70 -15.87 -8.37 -5.02
C SER A 70 -16.21 -7.16 -5.92
N ILE A 71 -17.34 -6.49 -5.63
CA ILE A 71 -17.70 -5.23 -6.29
C ILE A 71 -16.73 -4.10 -5.89
N ASP A 72 -16.23 -4.16 -4.66
CA ASP A 72 -15.28 -3.20 -4.11
C ASP A 72 -13.92 -3.29 -4.82
N ASP A 73 -13.48 -4.50 -5.14
CA ASP A 73 -12.29 -4.76 -5.96
C ASP A 73 -12.40 -4.13 -7.35
N LEU A 74 -13.59 -4.15 -7.95
CA LEU A 74 -13.84 -3.62 -9.30
C LEU A 74 -13.99 -2.11 -9.32
N THR A 75 -14.60 -1.54 -8.29
CA THR A 75 -14.96 -0.11 -8.24
C THR A 75 -13.95 0.73 -7.46
N GLY A 76 -13.05 0.09 -6.72
CA GLY A 76 -12.19 0.77 -5.76
C GLY A 76 -12.96 1.39 -4.60
N SER A 77 -14.24 1.02 -4.41
CA SER A 77 -15.03 1.41 -3.25
C SER A 77 -14.44 0.68 -2.05
N ARG A 78 -13.57 1.35 -1.30
CA ARG A 78 -13.01 0.81 -0.06
C ARG A 78 -14.16 0.59 0.91
N ASP A 79 -14.41 -0.65 1.30
CA ASP A 79 -15.14 -0.89 2.53
C ASP A 79 -14.29 -0.30 3.67
N HIS A 80 -14.81 0.73 4.35
CA HIS A 80 -14.15 1.42 5.47
C HIS A 80 -14.11 0.55 6.75
N ALA A 81 -13.99 -0.77 6.61
CA ALA A 81 -14.28 -1.73 7.67
C ALA A 81 -13.09 -2.11 8.56
N ALA A 82 -11.86 -1.70 8.24
CA ALA A 82 -10.72 -1.74 9.15
C ALA A 82 -9.69 -0.69 8.72
N ALA A 83 -8.86 -0.22 9.66
CA ALA A 83 -7.72 0.63 9.33
C ALA A 83 -6.76 -0.17 8.43
N ALA A 84 -6.79 0.07 7.12
CA ALA A 84 -5.94 -0.70 6.20
C ALA A 84 -4.47 -0.55 6.60
N HIS A 85 -3.79 -1.68 6.83
CA HIS A 85 -2.34 -1.76 6.96
C HIS A 85 -1.73 -1.78 5.54
N VAL A 86 -1.07 -0.70 5.16
CA VAL A 86 -0.65 -0.42 3.78
C VAL A 86 0.85 -0.48 3.64
N LEU A 87 1.33 -1.35 2.75
CA LEU A 87 2.71 -1.34 2.27
C LEU A 87 2.85 -0.26 1.18
N LEU A 88 3.64 0.77 1.43
CA LEU A 88 4.03 1.79 0.45
C LEU A 88 5.49 1.59 0.02
N TYR A 89 5.71 1.03 -1.16
CA TYR A 89 7.04 0.69 -1.67
C TYR A 89 7.50 1.68 -2.76
N CYS A 90 8.66 2.28 -2.59
CA CYS A 90 9.17 3.34 -3.48
C CYS A 90 10.33 2.81 -4.29
N VAL A 91 10.19 2.71 -5.62
CA VAL A 91 11.26 2.13 -6.45
C VAL A 91 12.31 3.18 -6.82
N ASP A 92 11.91 4.37 -7.23
CA ASP A 92 12.83 5.42 -7.71
C ASP A 92 12.53 6.83 -7.15
N ALA A 93 11.69 6.94 -6.12
CA ALA A 93 11.25 8.23 -5.60
C ALA A 93 12.37 8.93 -4.80
N ALA A 94 12.95 9.99 -5.38
CA ALA A 94 13.81 10.92 -4.65
C ALA A 94 12.97 11.91 -3.83
N GLY A 95 13.36 12.14 -2.57
CA GLY A 95 12.73 13.15 -1.70
C GLY A 95 11.83 12.59 -0.58
N PRO A 96 11.24 13.46 0.26
CA PRO A 96 10.47 13.07 1.44
C PRO A 96 9.15 12.39 1.05
N LEU A 97 8.90 11.18 1.58
CA LEU A 97 7.75 10.36 1.19
C LEU A 97 6.42 10.84 1.78
N PHE A 98 6.47 11.65 2.84
CA PHE A 98 5.26 12.07 3.53
C PHE A 98 4.29 12.84 2.61
N ALA A 99 4.80 13.69 1.71
CA ALA A 99 3.95 14.41 0.78
C ALA A 99 3.16 13.47 -0.14
N THR A 100 3.77 12.36 -0.55
CA THR A 100 3.10 11.31 -1.32
C THR A 100 2.05 10.60 -0.46
N VAL A 101 2.36 10.26 0.78
CA VAL A 101 1.41 9.62 1.71
C VAL A 101 0.17 10.49 1.93
N ASP A 102 0.35 11.78 2.26
CA ASP A 102 -0.77 12.69 2.50
C ASP A 102 -1.60 12.90 1.23
N ARG A 103 -0.97 12.92 0.05
CA ARG A 103 -1.68 12.99 -1.24
C ARG A 103 -2.52 11.74 -1.51
N GLU A 104 -1.98 10.55 -1.28
CA GLU A 104 -2.64 9.28 -1.62
C GLU A 104 -3.66 8.81 -0.57
N PHE A 105 -3.41 9.10 0.70
CA PHE A 105 -4.17 8.55 1.83
C PHE A 105 -4.78 9.63 2.74
N GLY A 106 -4.38 10.90 2.58
CA GLY A 106 -4.76 11.97 3.51
C GLY A 106 -6.15 12.55 3.28
N ALA A 107 -6.94 12.08 2.31
CA ALA A 107 -8.29 12.63 2.07
C ALA A 107 -9.19 12.55 3.31
N ASP A 108 -9.10 11.44 4.06
CA ASP A 108 -9.93 11.15 5.24
C ASP A 108 -9.12 11.18 6.56
N VAL A 109 -7.94 11.80 6.57
CA VAL A 109 -7.06 11.85 7.74
C VAL A 109 -7.03 13.26 8.32
N ASP A 110 -7.63 13.50 9.47
CA ASP A 110 -7.59 14.84 10.09
C ASP A 110 -6.18 15.21 10.58
N HIS A 111 -5.41 14.22 11.04
CA HIS A 111 -4.07 14.41 11.59
C HIS A 111 -3.20 13.17 11.41
N TRP A 112 -1.92 13.37 11.13
CA TRP A 112 -0.93 12.31 11.00
C TRP A 112 -0.06 12.18 12.25
N ILE A 113 0.17 10.95 12.69
CA ILE A 113 1.36 10.60 13.46
C ILE A 113 2.38 10.09 12.46
N TYR A 114 3.53 10.77 12.35
CA TYR A 114 4.57 10.44 11.37
C TYR A 114 5.84 10.00 12.10
N ILE A 115 6.24 8.74 11.94
CA ILE A 115 7.54 8.25 12.39
C ILE A 115 8.55 8.59 11.28
N ALA A 116 9.35 9.61 11.53
CA ALA A 116 10.30 10.17 10.57
C ALA A 116 11.72 9.65 10.85
N ASP A 117 12.49 9.38 9.81
CA ASP A 117 13.95 9.33 9.90
C ASP A 117 14.48 10.65 10.49
N PRO A 118 15.30 10.63 11.55
CA PRO A 118 16.08 11.78 11.98
C PRO A 118 16.84 12.52 10.86
N ARG A 119 17.23 11.86 9.76
CA ARG A 119 17.84 12.51 8.58
C ARG A 119 16.85 13.40 7.81
N TYR A 120 15.56 13.09 7.87
CA TYR A 120 14.48 13.74 7.12
C TYR A 120 13.43 14.36 8.05
N ALA A 121 13.76 14.57 9.34
CA ALA A 121 12.87 15.16 10.34
C ALA A 121 12.45 16.60 10.00
N GLU A 122 13.06 17.21 8.99
CA GLU A 122 12.66 18.49 8.46
C GLU A 122 11.54 18.32 7.43
N VAL A 123 10.35 18.82 7.80
CA VAL A 123 9.12 19.09 7.02
C VAL A 123 7.93 18.32 7.61
N ALA A 124 7.44 18.76 8.77
CA ALA A 124 6.05 18.52 9.15
C ALA A 124 5.17 19.40 8.23
N PRO A 125 4.30 18.83 7.37
CA PRO A 125 3.53 19.69 6.49
C PRO A 125 2.44 20.38 7.29
N ASN A 126 2.49 21.72 7.28
CA ASN A 126 1.36 22.60 7.51
C ASN A 126 0.56 22.36 8.82
N GLY A 127 1.20 21.81 9.86
CA GLY A 127 0.56 21.57 11.16
C GLY A 127 -0.41 20.37 11.22
N ARG A 128 -0.51 19.56 10.15
CA ARG A 128 -1.36 18.35 10.08
C ARG A 128 -0.64 17.07 10.52
N ALA A 129 0.58 17.19 11.03
CA ALA A 129 1.41 16.05 11.40
C ALA A 129 2.12 16.28 12.73
N THR A 130 2.15 15.25 13.57
CA THR A 130 3.02 15.15 14.75
C THR A 130 4.16 14.20 14.41
N ILE A 131 5.40 14.68 14.48
CA ILE A 131 6.57 13.84 14.25
C ILE A 131 6.89 13.03 15.52
N CYS A 132 7.03 11.73 15.35
CA CYS A 132 7.60 10.80 16.32
C CYS A 132 9.01 10.44 15.86
N SER A 133 10.00 10.60 16.74
CA SER A 133 11.36 10.17 16.46
C SER A 133 11.51 8.66 16.68
N TRP A 134 12.41 8.03 15.92
CA TRP A 134 12.86 6.66 16.18
C TRP A 134 13.49 6.54 17.58
N PRO A 135 13.40 5.36 18.25
CA PRO A 135 14.02 5.12 19.55
C PRO A 135 15.56 5.19 19.51
N LEU A 136 16.16 5.13 18.32
CA LEU A 136 17.62 5.17 18.09
C LEU A 136 18.24 6.57 18.22
N GLY A 137 17.45 7.59 18.56
CA GLY A 137 17.96 8.95 18.77
C GLY A 137 18.35 9.68 17.46
N SER A 138 19.40 10.50 17.52
CA SER A 138 19.85 11.33 16.39
C SER A 138 20.85 10.59 15.50
N PHE A 139 20.70 10.75 14.19
CA PHE A 139 21.69 10.28 13.21
C PHE A 139 23.10 10.87 13.46
N PRO A 140 24.20 10.12 13.22
CA PRO A 140 24.25 8.72 12.82
C PRO A 140 23.87 7.78 13.96
N TYR A 141 23.02 6.79 13.66
CA TYR A 141 22.69 5.74 14.61
C TYR A 141 23.97 5.00 14.97
N ALA A 142 24.22 4.79 16.26
CA ALA A 142 25.21 3.80 16.66
C ALA A 142 24.76 2.45 16.09
N THR A 143 25.71 1.59 15.68
CA THR A 143 25.41 0.21 15.25
C THR A 143 24.88 -0.58 16.44
N GLU A 144 23.61 -0.37 16.75
CA GLU A 144 22.88 -0.97 17.85
C GLU A 144 21.99 -2.09 17.32
N LEU A 145 21.64 -3.01 18.22
CA LEU A 145 20.54 -3.93 17.98
C LEU A 145 19.25 -3.14 18.22
N LEU A 146 18.40 -3.03 17.20
CA LEU A 146 17.08 -2.47 17.38
C LEU A 146 16.22 -3.54 18.05
N ASP A 147 15.71 -3.27 19.24
CA ASP A 147 14.55 -4.01 19.77
C ASP A 147 13.30 -3.41 19.09
N PRO A 148 12.61 -4.15 18.20
CA PRO A 148 11.46 -3.60 17.50
C PRO A 148 10.34 -3.13 18.45
N LYS A 149 10.27 -3.68 19.68
CA LYS A 149 9.30 -3.24 20.71
C LYS A 149 9.53 -1.81 21.17
N ASP A 150 10.76 -1.31 21.10
CA ASP A 150 11.05 0.09 21.44
C ASP A 150 10.39 1.07 20.47
N ILE A 151 10.09 0.65 19.23
CA ILE A 151 9.34 1.44 18.26
C ILE A 151 7.91 1.67 18.78
N LEU A 152 7.23 0.62 19.25
CA LEU A 152 5.88 0.74 19.83
C LEU A 152 5.87 1.57 21.12
N ILE A 153 6.91 1.46 21.95
CA ILE A 153 7.04 2.28 23.17
C ILE A 153 7.20 3.76 22.79
N ALA A 154 8.04 4.07 21.80
CA ALA A 154 8.23 5.43 21.30
C ALA A 154 6.93 5.99 20.69
N LEU A 155 6.23 5.19 19.89
CA LEU A 155 4.94 5.53 19.30
C LEU A 155 3.90 5.81 20.39
N GLU A 156 3.75 4.93 21.37
CA GLU A 156 2.78 5.08 22.46
C GLU A 156 3.01 6.38 23.24
N ARG A 157 4.28 6.69 23.56
CA ARG A 157 4.64 7.96 24.21
C ARG A 157 4.26 9.17 23.37
N SER A 158 4.44 9.10 22.06
CA SER A 158 4.09 10.20 21.15
C SER A 158 2.58 10.38 21.03
N VAL A 159 1.82 9.30 20.87
CA VAL A 159 0.35 9.33 20.82
C VAL A 159 -0.21 9.85 22.13
N ALA A 160 0.25 9.37 23.28
CA ALA A 160 -0.21 9.80 24.60
C ALA A 160 -0.05 11.32 24.82
N LYS A 161 1.01 11.94 24.29
CA LYS A 161 1.25 13.39 24.39
C LYS A 161 0.21 14.21 23.64
N VAL A 162 -0.25 13.73 22.48
CA VAL A 162 -1.17 14.46 21.60
C VAL A 162 -2.62 13.99 21.72
N ALA A 163 -2.86 12.88 22.44
CA ALA A 163 -4.16 12.22 22.56
C ALA A 163 -5.31 13.19 22.85
N LYS A 164 -5.17 14.03 23.89
CA LYS A 164 -6.21 15.01 24.28
C LYS A 164 -6.59 15.99 23.16
N THR A 165 -5.66 16.29 22.26
CA THR A 165 -5.89 17.23 21.13
C THR A 165 -6.43 16.54 19.89
N LEU A 166 -6.29 15.21 19.81
CA LEU A 166 -6.66 14.39 18.66
C LEU A 166 -7.87 13.47 18.91
N THR A 167 -8.36 13.35 20.15
CA THR A 167 -9.58 12.59 20.44
C THR A 167 -10.75 13.04 19.56
N GLY A 168 -11.42 12.07 18.93
CA GLY A 168 -12.54 12.31 18.01
C GLY A 168 -12.14 12.71 16.58
N LYS A 169 -10.83 12.86 16.30
CA LYS A 169 -10.30 13.05 14.95
C LYS A 169 -9.95 11.71 14.29
N ARG A 170 -9.97 11.67 12.97
CA ARG A 170 -9.46 10.56 12.16
C ARG A 170 -7.94 10.66 12.07
N VAL A 171 -7.23 9.89 12.90
CA VAL A 171 -5.77 9.97 13.00
C VAL A 171 -5.12 8.84 12.19
N GLY A 172 -4.30 9.18 11.21
CA GLY A 172 -3.50 8.22 10.43
C GLY A 172 -2.09 8.03 11.01
N LEU A 173 -1.49 6.87 10.74
CA LEU A 173 -0.10 6.57 11.03
C LEU A 173 0.69 6.41 9.73
N ALA A 174 1.88 6.99 9.68
CA ALA A 174 2.85 6.77 8.62
C ALA A 174 4.23 6.52 9.21
N ILE A 175 4.86 5.41 8.84
CA ILE A 175 6.25 5.08 9.17
C ILE A 175 7.02 4.94 7.86
N MET A 176 7.62 6.03 7.39
CA MET A 176 8.09 6.10 5.99
C MET A 176 9.54 5.73 5.78
N ASP A 177 10.26 5.46 6.86
CA ASP A 177 11.70 5.34 6.84
C ASP A 177 12.19 4.02 7.46
N CYS A 178 11.34 2.98 7.43
CA CYS A 178 11.66 1.61 7.87
C CYS A 178 12.98 1.13 7.25
N SER A 179 13.01 1.03 5.92
CA SER A 179 14.19 0.62 5.15
C SER A 179 15.42 1.52 5.35
N ALA A 180 15.21 2.80 5.64
CA ALA A 180 16.28 3.74 5.90
C ALA A 180 16.99 3.45 7.23
N VAL A 181 16.23 3.10 8.27
CA VAL A 181 16.77 2.66 9.58
C VAL A 181 17.40 1.27 9.49
N MET A 182 16.80 0.36 8.73
CA MET A 182 17.34 -0.99 8.49
C MET A 182 18.81 -0.98 8.04
N ARG A 183 19.24 0.07 7.30
CA ARG A 183 20.64 0.23 6.84
C ARG A 183 21.69 0.39 7.93
N TYR A 184 21.28 0.73 9.15
CA TYR A 184 22.19 1.09 10.23
C TYR A 184 22.11 0.15 11.43
N VAL A 185 21.06 -0.66 11.52
CA VAL A 185 20.90 -1.66 12.58
C VAL A 185 21.59 -2.96 12.20
N GLN A 186 22.11 -3.69 13.19
CA GLN A 186 22.81 -4.96 12.94
C GLN A 186 21.85 -6.11 12.60
N ASN A 187 20.58 -5.97 12.99
CA ASN A 187 19.53 -6.98 12.90
C ASN A 187 18.36 -6.51 12.02
N ALA A 188 18.66 -6.04 10.80
CA ALA A 188 17.65 -5.53 9.86
C ALA A 188 16.50 -6.52 9.58
N ALA A 189 16.77 -7.83 9.62
CA ALA A 189 15.72 -8.85 9.44
C ALA A 189 14.67 -8.84 10.56
N ASP A 190 15.07 -8.50 11.80
CA ASP A 190 14.15 -8.46 12.94
C ASP A 190 13.11 -7.34 12.79
N GLU A 191 13.44 -6.27 12.08
CA GLU A 191 12.50 -5.19 11.76
C GLU A 191 11.42 -5.67 10.76
N VAL A 192 11.82 -6.44 9.75
CA VAL A 192 10.89 -7.02 8.77
C VAL A 192 10.00 -8.07 9.43
N ASP A 193 10.55 -8.90 10.32
CA ASP A 193 9.77 -9.89 11.05
C ASP A 193 8.77 -9.24 12.02
N PHE A 194 9.08 -8.06 12.53
CA PHE A 194 8.21 -7.30 13.42
C PHE A 194 6.91 -6.82 12.76
N GLU A 195 6.85 -6.73 11.43
CA GLU A 195 5.62 -6.40 10.70
C GLU A 195 4.44 -7.33 11.03
N ARG A 196 4.72 -8.56 11.49
CA ARG A 196 3.70 -9.51 11.97
C ARG A 196 2.96 -9.04 13.22
N GLU A 197 3.63 -8.25 14.05
CA GLU A 197 3.11 -7.76 15.33
C GLU A 197 2.74 -6.27 15.28
N TRP A 198 3.34 -5.51 14.35
CA TRP A 198 3.20 -4.06 14.21
C TRP A 198 1.75 -3.59 14.27
N HIS A 199 0.93 -4.06 13.32
CA HIS A 199 -0.46 -3.64 13.17
C HIS A 199 -1.27 -3.84 14.47
N SER A 200 -1.11 -5.00 15.12
CA SER A 200 -1.79 -5.28 16.39
C SER A 200 -1.33 -4.35 17.53
N GLY A 201 -0.05 -3.97 17.53
CA GLY A 201 0.52 -3.02 18.47
C GLY A 201 -0.01 -1.60 18.26
N VAL A 202 -0.12 -1.16 17.01
CA VAL A 202 -0.68 0.14 16.62
C VAL A 202 -2.15 0.23 17.03
N HIS A 203 -2.96 -0.77 16.69
CA HIS A 203 -4.38 -0.84 17.07
C HIS A 203 -4.58 -0.72 18.59
N ARG A 204 -3.77 -1.44 19.38
CA ARG A 204 -3.79 -1.33 20.84
C ARG A 204 -3.52 0.09 21.32
N ILE A 205 -2.49 0.75 20.78
CA ILE A 205 -2.12 2.13 21.16
C ILE A 205 -3.25 3.11 20.80
N TRP A 206 -3.82 2.97 19.60
CA TRP A 206 -4.92 3.81 19.13
C TRP A 206 -6.16 3.66 20.00
N HIS A 207 -6.60 2.43 20.27
CA HIS A 207 -7.73 2.19 21.16
C HIS A 207 -7.51 2.74 22.57
N GLN A 208 -6.31 2.53 23.13
CA GLN A 208 -5.99 2.96 24.50
C GLN A 208 -5.99 4.47 24.66
N HIS A 209 -5.47 5.23 23.69
CA HIS A 209 -5.24 6.68 23.83
C HIS A 209 -6.20 7.56 23.03
N LEU A 210 -6.71 7.08 21.89
CA LEU A 210 -7.58 7.83 20.98
C LEU A 210 -9.02 7.30 20.94
N GLN A 211 -9.30 6.13 21.52
CA GLN A 211 -10.61 5.47 21.50
C GLN A 211 -11.17 5.25 20.09
N SER A 212 -10.28 5.09 19.11
CA SER A 212 -10.59 4.85 17.72
C SER A 212 -9.59 3.87 17.14
N GLU A 213 -9.84 3.45 15.90
CA GLU A 213 -8.83 2.80 15.06
C GLU A 213 -8.04 3.85 14.26
N PRO A 214 -6.85 3.51 13.74
CA PRO A 214 -6.16 4.37 12.80
C PRO A 214 -7.02 4.61 11.56
N ALA A 215 -6.94 5.81 10.97
CA ALA A 215 -7.62 6.08 9.71
C ALA A 215 -6.96 5.30 8.55
N VAL A 216 -5.66 5.06 8.67
CA VAL A 216 -4.78 4.26 7.82
C VAL A 216 -3.48 4.05 8.58
N ASP A 217 -2.82 2.91 8.38
CA ASP A 217 -1.49 2.59 8.91
C ASP A 217 -0.57 2.30 7.73
N VAL A 218 0.40 3.18 7.45
CA VAL A 218 1.24 3.11 6.25
C VAL A 218 2.70 2.81 6.61
N CYS A 219 3.21 1.66 6.19
CA CYS A 219 4.62 1.31 6.28
C CYS A 219 5.35 1.57 4.96
N GLY A 220 6.38 2.39 5.02
CA GLY A 220 7.12 2.90 3.87
C GLY A 220 8.49 2.27 3.71
N TYR A 221 8.74 1.73 2.52
CA TYR A 221 10.01 1.10 2.14
C TYR A 221 10.55 1.68 0.85
N ARG A 222 11.86 1.86 0.77
CA ARG A 222 12.57 2.29 -0.44
C ARG A 222 13.34 1.12 -1.03
N HIS A 223 13.19 0.91 -2.33
CA HIS A 223 13.88 -0.16 -3.03
C HIS A 223 15.39 -0.01 -2.91
N ALA A 224 15.93 1.19 -3.13
CA ALA A 224 17.37 1.46 -3.01
C ALA A 224 17.95 1.10 -1.63
N ASP A 225 17.16 1.21 -0.55
CA ASP A 225 17.62 0.84 0.79
C ASP A 225 17.57 -0.68 0.99
N VAL A 226 16.53 -1.36 0.51
CA VAL A 226 16.44 -2.84 0.50
C VAL A 226 17.52 -3.46 -0.41
N GLU A 227 17.82 -2.81 -1.54
CA GLU A 227 18.89 -3.21 -2.45
C GLU A 227 20.26 -3.14 -1.76
N ALA A 228 20.55 -2.03 -1.08
CA ALA A 228 21.78 -1.82 -0.34
C ALA A 228 22.01 -2.86 0.79
N LEU A 229 20.93 -3.46 1.30
CA LEU A 229 20.94 -4.51 2.31
C LEU A 229 21.10 -5.93 1.73
N GLY A 230 21.23 -6.10 0.41
CA GLY A 230 21.19 -7.41 -0.25
C GLY A 230 22.27 -8.42 0.17
N LEU A 231 23.31 -7.98 0.88
CA LEU A 231 24.31 -8.87 1.49
C LEU A 231 23.97 -9.33 2.90
N THR A 232 22.99 -8.68 3.55
CA THR A 232 22.62 -8.90 4.95
C THR A 232 21.21 -9.44 5.13
N ILE A 233 20.34 -9.31 4.12
CA ILE A 233 18.96 -9.83 4.13
C ILE A 233 18.65 -10.61 2.86
N ASP A 234 17.73 -11.57 2.95
CA ASP A 234 17.09 -12.17 1.78
C ASP A 234 16.10 -11.17 1.19
N GLN A 235 16.42 -10.58 0.04
CA GLN A 235 15.59 -9.56 -0.60
C GLN A 235 14.22 -10.10 -1.05
N LEU A 236 14.18 -11.33 -1.57
CA LEU A 236 12.92 -11.94 -1.99
C LEU A 236 12.07 -12.33 -0.78
N GLY A 237 12.70 -12.95 0.22
CA GLY A 237 12.05 -13.26 1.49
C GLY A 237 11.50 -12.01 2.16
N THR A 238 12.27 -10.92 2.15
CA THR A 238 11.83 -9.60 2.67
C THR A 238 10.63 -9.09 1.91
N ALA A 239 10.69 -9.03 0.57
CA ALA A 239 9.58 -8.55 -0.25
C ALA A 239 8.30 -9.36 -0.01
N LEU A 240 8.40 -10.70 0.08
CA LEU A 240 7.26 -11.58 0.35
C LEU A 240 6.69 -11.35 1.75
N THR A 241 7.54 -11.25 2.78
CA THR A 241 7.11 -10.96 4.15
C THR A 241 6.41 -9.62 4.24
N LEU A 242 6.93 -8.58 3.61
CA LEU A 242 6.28 -7.27 3.55
C LEU A 242 4.92 -7.38 2.85
N ILE A 243 4.84 -7.99 1.66
CA ILE A 243 3.56 -8.13 0.94
C ILE A 243 2.52 -8.89 1.79
N SER A 244 2.91 -9.97 2.45
CA SER A 244 1.98 -10.84 3.18
C SER A 244 1.51 -10.30 4.54
N ASN A 245 2.17 -9.29 5.12
CA ASN A 245 1.76 -8.70 6.39
C ASN A 245 0.98 -7.39 6.23
N HIS A 246 0.68 -6.98 5.00
CA HIS A 246 -0.08 -5.76 4.71
C HIS A 246 -1.33 -6.07 3.89
N ASP A 247 -2.47 -5.51 4.30
CA ASP A 247 -3.76 -5.67 3.63
C ASP A 247 -3.74 -5.12 2.19
N ARG A 248 -2.84 -4.17 1.92
CA ARG A 248 -2.74 -3.50 0.63
C ARG A 248 -1.30 -3.12 0.29
N ALA A 249 -0.88 -3.49 -0.91
CA ALA A 249 0.35 -3.00 -1.51
C ALA A 249 0.11 -1.79 -2.44
N VAL A 250 0.98 -0.80 -2.34
CA VAL A 250 1.05 0.40 -3.18
C VAL A 250 2.50 0.65 -3.57
N VAL A 251 2.76 0.93 -4.85
CA VAL A 251 4.09 1.32 -5.34
C VAL A 251 4.06 2.75 -5.87
N VAL A 252 5.12 3.50 -5.52
CA VAL A 252 5.40 4.84 -6.06
C VAL A 252 6.59 4.76 -7.01
N GLU A 253 6.36 5.19 -8.24
CA GLU A 253 7.36 5.26 -9.32
C GLU A 253 8.00 6.65 -9.41
N THR A 254 9.01 6.80 -10.28
CA THR A 254 9.84 8.00 -10.48
C THR A 254 9.04 9.28 -10.75
N ASP A 255 7.93 9.20 -11.47
CA ASP A 255 7.06 10.34 -11.82
C ASP A 255 5.93 10.58 -10.81
N ALA A 256 6.06 10.02 -9.60
CA ALA A 256 5.01 9.94 -8.59
C ALA A 256 3.72 9.25 -9.09
N ALA A 257 3.84 8.44 -10.15
CA ALA A 257 2.80 7.52 -10.58
C ALA A 257 2.62 6.44 -9.50
N VAL A 258 1.37 6.13 -9.19
CA VAL A 258 1.00 5.21 -8.13
C VAL A 258 0.27 4.03 -8.72
N VAL A 259 0.76 2.83 -8.41
CA VAL A 259 0.08 1.57 -8.74
C VAL A 259 -0.27 0.84 -7.45
N SER A 260 -1.36 0.08 -7.43
CA SER A 260 -1.82 -0.61 -6.22
C SER A 260 -2.27 -2.05 -6.48
N GLY A 261 -2.45 -2.82 -5.40
CA GLY A 261 -2.95 -4.19 -5.46
C GLY A 261 -2.01 -5.11 -6.25
N ARG A 262 -2.55 -5.97 -7.11
CA ARG A 262 -1.77 -6.93 -7.91
C ARG A 262 -0.70 -6.26 -8.77
N ALA A 263 -0.97 -5.08 -9.31
CA ALA A 263 0.01 -4.33 -10.10
C ALA A 263 1.21 -3.92 -9.24
N ALA A 264 0.96 -3.42 -8.02
CA ALA A 264 2.02 -3.11 -7.05
C ALA A 264 2.81 -4.36 -6.63
N ILE A 265 2.13 -5.47 -6.32
CA ILE A 265 2.80 -6.72 -5.93
C ILE A 265 3.74 -7.21 -7.04
N ARG A 266 3.28 -7.25 -8.30
CA ARG A 266 4.13 -7.61 -9.44
C ARG A 266 5.32 -6.69 -9.58
N ARG A 267 5.12 -5.39 -9.35
CA ARG A 267 6.16 -4.37 -9.45
C ARG A 267 7.23 -4.51 -8.38
N ILE A 268 6.85 -4.79 -7.13
CA ILE A 268 7.77 -5.07 -6.01
C ILE A 268 8.58 -6.35 -6.31
N LEU A 269 7.89 -7.43 -6.67
CA LEU A 269 8.55 -8.71 -6.94
C LEU A 269 9.49 -8.63 -8.15
N ALA A 270 9.17 -7.81 -9.16
CA ALA A 270 10.06 -7.60 -10.30
C ALA A 270 11.45 -7.08 -9.89
N GLU A 271 11.52 -6.24 -8.84
CA GLU A 271 12.78 -5.75 -8.29
C GLU A 271 13.48 -6.76 -7.39
N ALA A 272 12.72 -7.61 -6.70
CA ALA A 272 13.28 -8.67 -5.84
C ALA A 272 13.68 -9.95 -6.61
N ARG A 273 14.00 -9.83 -7.91
CA ARG A 273 14.31 -11.00 -8.76
C ARG A 273 15.63 -11.66 -8.34
N PRO A 274 15.64 -12.97 -8.02
CA PRO A 274 16.86 -13.67 -7.70
C PRO A 274 17.89 -13.68 -8.84
N ALA A 275 19.17 -13.58 -8.49
CA ALA A 275 20.26 -13.71 -9.44
C ALA A 275 20.20 -15.07 -10.18
N GLY A 276 20.42 -15.06 -11.49
CA GLY A 276 20.37 -16.27 -12.32
C GLY A 276 18.97 -16.64 -12.84
N VAL A 277 17.90 -15.98 -12.41
CA VAL A 277 16.55 -16.18 -12.97
C VAL A 277 16.33 -15.23 -14.15
N SER A 278 15.91 -15.78 -15.29
CA SER A 278 15.60 -14.96 -16.47
C SER A 278 14.42 -14.03 -16.19
N ALA A 279 14.44 -12.82 -16.77
CA ALA A 279 13.36 -11.85 -16.60
C ALA A 279 12.01 -12.39 -17.11
N ALA A 280 12.02 -13.22 -18.16
CA ALA A 280 10.82 -13.83 -18.71
C ALA A 280 10.20 -14.84 -17.74
N ALA A 281 11.00 -15.81 -17.25
CA ALA A 281 10.53 -16.79 -16.28
C ALA A 281 10.05 -16.12 -14.98
N TRP A 282 10.77 -15.10 -14.52
CA TRP A 282 10.37 -14.37 -13.32
C TRP A 282 9.03 -13.67 -13.49
N ARG A 283 8.80 -12.98 -14.62
CA ARG A 283 7.50 -12.33 -14.90
C ARG A 283 6.31 -13.30 -14.91
N GLU A 284 6.51 -14.54 -15.30
CA GLU A 284 5.46 -15.57 -15.24
C GLU A 284 5.17 -15.98 -13.80
N ILE A 285 6.22 -16.24 -13.01
CA ILE A 285 6.11 -16.58 -11.59
C ILE A 285 5.44 -15.45 -10.81
N THR A 286 5.89 -14.21 -10.98
CA THR A 286 5.37 -13.06 -10.23
C THR A 286 3.92 -12.73 -10.59
N ARG A 287 3.49 -13.05 -11.83
CA ARG A 287 2.09 -12.89 -12.23
C ARG A 287 1.19 -13.82 -11.42
N ALA A 288 1.52 -15.11 -11.39
CA ALA A 288 0.77 -16.10 -10.61
C ALA A 288 0.83 -15.80 -9.10
N ALA A 289 1.99 -15.42 -8.58
CA ALA A 289 2.15 -15.08 -7.17
C ALA A 289 1.29 -13.87 -6.76
N ALA A 290 1.21 -12.82 -7.60
CA ALA A 290 0.41 -11.65 -7.30
C ALA A 290 -1.10 -11.95 -7.22
N ASP A 291 -1.59 -12.92 -7.99
CA ASP A 291 -2.99 -13.35 -7.91
C ASP A 291 -3.30 -14.07 -6.59
N SER A 292 -2.34 -14.83 -6.05
CA SER A 292 -2.49 -15.49 -4.75
C SER A 292 -2.31 -14.53 -3.57
N LEU A 293 -1.34 -13.61 -3.67
CA LEU A 293 -0.99 -12.68 -2.59
C LEU A 293 -1.97 -11.52 -2.44
N ALA A 294 -2.73 -11.16 -3.48
CA ALA A 294 -3.72 -10.09 -3.39
C ALA A 294 -5.07 -10.51 -2.77
N VAL A 295 -5.22 -11.79 -2.40
CA VAL A 295 -6.44 -12.40 -1.84
C VAL A 295 -6.21 -12.88 -0.40
N ALA A 296 -4.96 -12.87 0.07
CA ALA A 296 -4.55 -13.24 1.42
C ALA A 296 -4.69 -12.06 2.36
#